data_AF-A0A7Y3AY94-F1
#
_entry.id   AF-A0A7Y3AY94-F1
#
_cell.length_a   1.000
_cell.length_b   1.000
_cell.length_c   1.000
_cell.angle_alpha   90.00
_cell.angle_beta   90.00
_cell.angle_gamma   90.00
#
_symmetry.space_group_name_H-M   'P 1'
#
loop_
_entity.id
_entity.type
_entity.pdbx_description
1 polymer ?
#
loop_
_entity_poly.entity_id
_entity_poly.type
_entity_poly.pdbx_seq_one_letter_code
_entity_poly.pdbx_strand_id
1 'polypeptide(L)'
;DVTDYWYDPDTQSFSTTAPTGRANSDFKKLDLTIAWNDSQAFRIDDSQTTDGGSGRITVTDMISSITSPSGGKVILGTGGETMYSPPVEYTPGQNPDIISISLGDNKFKESTTPLPDVIRTDELVETSFDVVTYSNPNNGTGALFLRREEFRAVSCECTLRIPDASIDGGLRPTVWEGSDYVEGEFVSKPYGESANNQQSGLCNLCCRDHHDGGTGDDDVFGDPGRSLYNPFRAAGDYHTSGGLAGNHKHYNRDRDGNAVLVDQDGATYVEACRLVRKDGFFRVAQDLRQEGLNAFPADYLDEAAEISEYSDYVTAAIASYEFQMGEGGQYETTPPSLPRPSQMTPAVVFPASSPLVRSVMAEGGVEEQQLRSRGIYVDFMSAELRGKINCLQSGGSGESCGVPEVSTALEILPFYDVQLTWLSRWNETPSNYPIDVSNEAIANGNTHSRGLASLTSGIANSNISSKVHSGNLGLTGTDPIDPNYLSELETYMLYAKAIDLSAPPTMSTVRISGSITSSVGGVKASDVEISASGAACDRTNTGYECLLEEGAVNPRFTVSNYYKNNKTLLACSSVLTTHGQEHSGDDPALNWTRFNLPDSTTTLANIVIREDSC
;
A
#
# COMPACT_ATOMS: atom_id res chain seq x y z
N ASP A 1 15.27 -35.27 1.78
CA ASP A 1 15.93 -35.12 3.09
C ASP A 1 16.06 -33.65 3.44
N VAL A 2 15.87 -33.29 4.70
CA VAL A 2 16.10 -31.92 5.21
C VAL A 2 17.16 -32.01 6.29
N THR A 3 18.24 -31.23 6.15
CA THR A 3 19.35 -31.18 7.11
C THR A 3 19.50 -29.77 7.64
N ASP A 4 19.48 -29.63 8.96
CA ASP A 4 19.64 -28.36 9.65
C ASP A 4 21.11 -28.03 9.85
N TYR A 5 21.47 -26.75 9.77
CA TYR A 5 22.82 -26.26 9.98
C TYR A 5 22.85 -25.03 10.89
N TRP A 6 23.85 -24.97 11.77
CA TRP A 6 24.09 -23.89 12.72
C TRP A 6 25.53 -23.38 12.60
N TYR A 7 25.71 -22.07 12.58
CA TYR A 7 26.99 -21.38 12.61
C TYR A 7 27.62 -21.51 14.00
N ASP A 8 28.89 -21.86 14.02
CA ASP A 8 29.72 -21.86 15.21
C ASP A 8 30.74 -20.71 15.09
N PRO A 9 30.59 -19.63 15.86
CA PRO A 9 31.47 -18.46 15.77
C PRO A 9 32.90 -18.78 16.23
N ASP A 10 33.10 -19.80 17.08
CA ASP A 10 34.42 -20.16 17.59
C ASP A 10 35.24 -20.90 16.52
N THR A 11 34.58 -21.71 15.70
CA THR A 11 35.23 -22.45 14.60
C THR A 11 35.06 -21.79 13.24
N GLN A 12 34.26 -20.72 13.17
CA GLN A 12 33.86 -20.03 11.93
C GLN A 12 33.33 -21.01 10.88
N SER A 13 32.60 -22.03 11.31
CA SER A 13 32.12 -23.11 10.47
C SER A 13 30.67 -23.46 10.81
N PHE A 14 29.99 -24.17 9.92
CA PHE A 14 28.63 -24.63 10.20
C PHE A 14 28.62 -26.10 10.53
N SER A 15 27.76 -26.44 11.48
CA SER A 15 27.58 -27.79 12.01
C SER A 15 26.14 -28.22 11.87
N THR A 16 25.90 -29.52 11.71
CA THR A 16 24.55 -30.11 11.76
C THR A 16 24.10 -30.40 13.20
N THR A 17 24.86 -29.91 14.19
CA THR A 17 24.55 -30.05 15.61
C THR A 17 24.26 -28.68 16.20
N ALA A 18 23.08 -28.53 16.81
CA ALA A 18 22.64 -27.27 17.43
C ALA A 18 23.55 -26.87 18.62
N PRO A 19 24.05 -25.61 18.65
CA PRO A 19 24.69 -25.05 19.83
C PRO A 19 23.72 -24.97 21.01
N THR A 20 24.26 -25.07 22.24
CA THR A 20 23.45 -24.98 23.46
C THR A 20 22.71 -23.63 23.52
N GLY A 21 21.37 -23.67 23.60
CA GLY A 21 20.52 -22.48 23.70
C GLY A 21 20.02 -21.90 22.36
N ARG A 22 20.40 -22.46 21.21
CA ARG A 22 19.86 -22.06 19.91
C ARG A 22 18.71 -22.97 19.48
N ALA A 23 17.51 -22.40 19.35
CA ALA A 23 16.31 -23.12 18.94
C ALA A 23 16.20 -23.30 17.41
N ASN A 24 16.71 -22.35 16.64
CA ASN A 24 16.57 -22.31 15.18
C ASN A 24 17.92 -22.53 14.47
N SER A 25 17.89 -23.23 13.34
CA SER A 25 19.01 -23.41 12.43
C SER A 25 19.22 -22.17 11.57
N ASP A 26 20.47 -21.79 11.30
CA ASP A 26 20.83 -20.65 10.43
C ASP A 26 20.47 -20.92 8.95
N PHE A 27 20.47 -22.19 8.52
CA PHE A 27 19.83 -22.60 7.27
C PHE A 27 19.49 -24.09 7.29
N LYS A 28 18.69 -24.51 6.31
CA LYS A 28 18.33 -25.91 6.04
C LYS A 28 18.73 -26.28 4.62
N LYS A 29 19.34 -27.44 4.44
CA LYS A 29 19.58 -28.05 3.13
C LYS A 29 18.47 -29.05 2.82
N LEU A 30 17.83 -28.90 1.68
CA LEU A 30 16.76 -29.77 1.20
C LEU A 30 17.26 -30.57 -0.01
N ASP A 31 17.37 -31.88 0.13
CA ASP A 31 17.70 -32.79 -0.97
C ASP A 31 16.44 -33.55 -1.41
N LEU A 32 15.83 -33.15 -2.53
CA LEU A 32 14.75 -33.89 -3.17
C LEU A 32 15.34 -34.90 -4.15
N THR A 33 15.31 -36.17 -3.78
CA THR A 33 15.80 -37.24 -4.66
C THR A 33 14.64 -37.91 -5.37
N ILE A 34 14.57 -37.74 -6.69
CA ILE A 34 13.65 -38.46 -7.57
C ILE A 34 14.42 -39.62 -8.16
N ALA A 35 14.00 -40.84 -7.85
CA ALA A 35 14.55 -42.06 -8.41
C ALA A 35 13.49 -42.75 -9.27
N TRP A 36 13.91 -43.26 -10.42
CA TRP A 36 13.08 -44.06 -11.30
C TRP A 36 13.83 -45.32 -11.69
N ASN A 37 13.07 -46.35 -12.05
CA ASN A 37 13.61 -47.62 -12.51
C ASN A 37 13.22 -47.84 -13.97
N ASP A 38 13.76 -48.92 -14.52
CA ASP A 38 13.53 -49.43 -15.87
C ASP A 38 12.09 -49.94 -16.11
N SER A 39 11.17 -49.75 -15.18
CA SER A 39 9.76 -50.17 -15.32
C SER A 39 8.81 -49.08 -15.79
N GLN A 40 9.30 -47.85 -16.02
CA GLN A 40 8.48 -46.69 -16.38
C GLN A 40 8.98 -46.02 -17.67
N ALA A 41 8.08 -45.80 -18.63
CA ALA A 41 8.37 -45.04 -19.84
C ALA A 41 8.13 -43.54 -19.60
N PHE A 42 9.08 -42.71 -20.00
CA PHE A 42 8.98 -41.25 -19.90
C PHE A 42 8.23 -40.70 -21.11
N ARG A 43 7.17 -39.92 -20.88
CA ARG A 43 6.49 -39.20 -21.96
C ARG A 43 7.28 -37.95 -22.32
N ILE A 44 7.64 -37.86 -23.60
CA ILE A 44 8.23 -36.64 -24.17
C ILE A 44 7.07 -35.69 -24.56
N ASP A 45 5.99 -36.26 -25.10
CA ASP A 45 4.73 -35.57 -25.41
C ASP A 45 3.54 -36.56 -25.39
N ASP A 46 2.36 -36.11 -25.81
CA ASP A 46 1.11 -36.89 -25.84
C ASP A 46 1.14 -38.12 -26.76
N SER A 47 2.11 -38.21 -27.67
CA SER A 47 2.24 -39.24 -28.69
C SER A 47 3.53 -40.06 -28.59
N GLN A 48 4.54 -39.57 -27.85
CA GLN A 48 5.86 -40.17 -27.76
C GLN A 48 6.26 -40.53 -26.34
N THR A 49 6.76 -41.76 -26.20
CA THR A 49 7.41 -42.24 -24.97
C THR A 49 8.83 -42.70 -25.28
N THR A 50 9.73 -42.50 -24.33
CA THR A 50 11.10 -43.03 -24.35
C THR A 50 11.36 -43.87 -23.12
N ASP A 51 12.24 -44.85 -23.26
CA ASP A 51 12.80 -45.57 -22.12
C ASP A 51 13.88 -44.67 -21.49
N GLY A 52 13.69 -44.33 -20.21
CA GLY A 52 14.62 -43.52 -19.44
C GLY A 52 15.64 -44.33 -18.64
N GLY A 53 15.61 -45.67 -18.76
CA GLY A 53 16.39 -46.58 -17.94
C GLY A 53 16.08 -46.45 -16.45
N SER A 54 16.97 -46.92 -15.59
CA SER A 54 16.96 -46.57 -14.16
C SER A 54 17.85 -45.36 -13.90
N GLY A 55 17.38 -44.40 -13.11
CA GLY A 55 18.12 -43.19 -12.82
C GLY A 55 17.72 -42.54 -11.50
N ARG A 56 18.53 -41.59 -11.07
CA ARG A 56 18.29 -40.81 -9.87
C ARG A 56 18.76 -39.38 -10.12
N ILE A 57 17.89 -38.42 -9.88
CA ILE A 57 18.23 -37.00 -9.82
C ILE A 57 18.01 -36.54 -8.38
N THR A 58 18.97 -35.78 -7.84
CA THR A 58 18.79 -35.07 -6.58
C THR A 58 18.77 -33.59 -6.91
N VAL A 59 17.64 -32.95 -6.62
CA VAL A 59 17.51 -31.50 -6.61
C VAL A 59 17.88 -31.04 -5.20
N THR A 60 18.93 -30.25 -5.09
CA THR A 60 19.38 -29.68 -3.81
C THR A 60 18.97 -28.22 -3.75
N ASP A 61 18.29 -27.83 -2.68
CA ASP A 61 17.94 -26.45 -2.39
C ASP A 61 18.36 -26.08 -0.95
N MET A 62 18.46 -24.79 -0.67
CA MET A 62 18.92 -24.26 0.62
C MET A 62 17.93 -23.21 1.11
N ILE A 63 17.26 -23.50 2.22
CA ILE A 63 16.33 -22.59 2.88
C ILE A 63 17.10 -21.90 4.00
N SER A 64 17.60 -20.72 3.72
CA SER A 64 18.32 -19.88 4.68
C SER A 64 17.34 -19.20 5.63
N SER A 65 17.71 -19.02 6.91
CA SER A 65 17.00 -18.10 7.82
C SER A 65 17.37 -16.62 7.58
N ILE A 66 18.17 -16.36 6.55
CA ILE A 66 18.59 -15.05 6.05
C ILE A 66 18.07 -14.97 4.62
N THR A 67 17.23 -13.99 4.30
CA THR A 67 16.49 -13.91 3.03
C THR A 67 17.33 -13.53 1.82
N SER A 68 18.62 -13.22 2.00
CA SER A 68 19.52 -13.05 0.87
C SER A 68 19.97 -14.43 0.34
N PRO A 69 20.06 -14.61 -0.98
CA PRO A 69 20.69 -15.78 -1.59
C PRO A 69 22.07 -16.10 -1.01
N SER A 70 22.73 -15.14 -0.33
CA SER A 70 24.07 -15.24 0.23
C SER A 70 24.19 -15.98 1.57
N GLY A 71 23.10 -16.08 2.36
CA GLY A 71 23.14 -16.70 3.70
C GLY A 71 23.46 -18.20 3.71
N GLY A 72 22.99 -18.95 2.73
CA GLY A 72 23.27 -20.39 2.59
C GLY A 72 24.57 -20.73 1.83
N LYS A 73 25.22 -19.74 1.20
CA LYS A 73 26.32 -19.97 0.23
C LYS A 73 27.70 -20.17 0.84
N VAL A 74 27.88 -19.83 2.12
CA VAL A 74 29.20 -19.85 2.77
C VAL A 74 29.63 -21.27 3.22
N ILE A 75 28.77 -22.29 3.12
CA ILE A 75 28.95 -23.55 3.89
C ILE A 75 29.62 -24.74 3.20
N LEU A 76 29.92 -24.74 1.91
CA LEU A 76 30.47 -25.97 1.29
C LEU A 76 31.98 -26.01 1.03
N GLY A 77 32.75 -24.96 1.35
CA GLY A 77 34.19 -25.08 1.62
C GLY A 77 35.04 -25.82 0.57
N THR A 78 34.61 -25.92 -0.69
CA THR A 78 35.43 -26.44 -1.79
C THR A 78 35.99 -25.26 -2.56
N GLY A 79 37.32 -25.09 -2.50
CA GLY A 79 38.04 -24.10 -3.28
C GLY A 79 37.64 -24.19 -4.76
N GLY A 80 36.90 -23.18 -5.21
CA GLY A 80 36.42 -23.03 -6.55
C GLY A 80 35.75 -21.67 -6.67
N GLU A 81 36.35 -20.78 -7.44
CA GLU A 81 35.89 -19.46 -7.88
C GLU A 81 34.54 -19.49 -8.66
N THR A 82 33.73 -20.54 -8.51
CA THR A 82 32.54 -20.82 -9.34
C THR A 82 31.49 -21.63 -8.56
N MET A 83 30.93 -21.06 -7.50
CA MET A 83 29.65 -21.54 -6.96
C MET A 83 28.65 -20.39 -6.94
N TYR A 84 28.26 -19.99 -8.14
CA TYR A 84 27.07 -19.22 -8.42
C TYR A 84 25.87 -19.94 -7.78
N SER A 85 25.05 -19.25 -6.95
CA SER A 85 23.61 -19.56 -7.07
C SER A 85 23.31 -19.44 -8.55
N PRO A 86 22.64 -20.42 -9.19
CA PRO A 86 22.30 -20.28 -10.58
C PRO A 86 21.67 -18.89 -10.74
N PRO A 87 22.27 -18.00 -11.54
CA PRO A 87 21.74 -16.66 -11.72
C PRO A 87 20.27 -16.83 -12.09
N VAL A 88 19.38 -16.30 -11.25
CA VAL A 88 17.95 -16.38 -11.51
C VAL A 88 17.67 -15.26 -12.50
N GLU A 89 17.38 -15.64 -13.74
CA GLU A 89 16.94 -14.68 -14.73
C GLU A 89 15.68 -13.99 -14.24
N TYR A 90 15.68 -12.67 -14.34
CA TYR A 90 14.54 -11.82 -14.07
C TYR A 90 14.05 -11.20 -15.37
N THR A 91 12.75 -11.14 -15.55
CA THR A 91 12.12 -10.39 -16.64
C THR A 91 11.56 -9.11 -16.04
N PRO A 92 12.16 -7.94 -16.33
CA PRO A 92 11.63 -6.66 -15.87
C PRO A 92 10.17 -6.48 -16.29
N GLY A 93 9.42 -5.80 -15.44
CA GLY A 93 8.05 -5.45 -15.70
C GLY A 93 7.89 -4.58 -16.94
N GLN A 94 6.65 -4.47 -17.41
CA GLN A 94 6.34 -3.71 -18.61
C GLN A 94 5.84 -2.32 -18.23
N ASN A 95 6.40 -1.34 -18.93
CA ASN A 95 5.88 0.01 -18.91
C ASN A 95 4.48 0.02 -19.54
N PRO A 96 3.60 0.93 -19.11
CA PRO A 96 3.83 2.01 -18.15
C PRO A 96 3.48 1.65 -16.70
N ASP A 97 3.06 0.41 -16.46
CA ASP A 97 2.54 0.01 -15.16
C ASP A 97 3.66 -0.28 -14.16
N ILE A 98 4.71 -0.97 -14.60
CA ILE A 98 5.91 -1.26 -13.81
C ILE A 98 7.06 -0.42 -14.36
N ILE A 99 7.62 0.44 -13.51
CA ILE A 99 8.68 1.38 -13.88
C ILE A 99 9.95 1.02 -13.13
N SER A 100 11.04 0.84 -13.86
CA SER A 100 12.35 0.56 -13.29
C SER A 100 13.01 1.85 -12.80
N ILE A 101 13.36 1.89 -11.52
CA ILE A 101 14.14 2.96 -10.90
C ILE A 101 15.60 2.52 -10.82
N SER A 102 16.50 3.30 -11.41
CA SER A 102 17.94 3.03 -11.41
C SER A 102 18.54 3.23 -10.01
N LEU A 103 19.30 2.26 -9.52
CA LEU A 103 20.03 2.35 -8.25
C LEU A 103 21.53 2.65 -8.45
N GLY A 104 21.96 2.83 -9.71
CA GLY A 104 23.37 2.85 -10.10
C GLY A 104 23.93 1.45 -10.39
N ASP A 105 25.12 1.39 -10.98
CA ASP A 105 25.86 0.13 -11.28
C ASP A 105 25.05 -0.96 -12.01
N ASN A 106 24.17 -0.54 -12.93
CA ASN A 106 23.23 -1.40 -13.65
C ASN A 106 22.28 -2.19 -12.73
N LYS A 107 22.05 -1.73 -11.50
CA LYS A 107 21.02 -2.25 -10.60
C LYS A 107 19.77 -1.39 -10.67
N PHE A 108 18.63 -2.04 -10.54
CA PHE A 108 17.32 -1.43 -10.68
C PHE A 108 16.39 -1.98 -9.61
N LYS A 109 15.41 -1.16 -9.22
CA LYS A 109 14.31 -1.53 -8.35
C LYS A 109 12.99 -1.20 -9.05
N GLU A 110 12.02 -2.08 -8.96
CA GLU A 110 10.67 -1.85 -9.47
C GLU A 110 9.64 -2.47 -8.53
N SER A 111 8.44 -1.90 -8.48
CA SER A 111 7.31 -2.47 -7.75
C SER A 111 6.31 -3.07 -8.73
N THR A 112 5.77 -4.24 -8.41
CA THR A 112 4.63 -4.77 -9.15
C THR A 112 3.40 -3.90 -8.92
N THR A 113 2.45 -3.92 -9.85
CA THR A 113 1.15 -3.29 -9.67
C THR A 113 0.46 -3.83 -8.40
N PRO A 114 -0.01 -2.97 -7.49
CA PRO A 114 -0.83 -3.38 -6.36
C PRO A 114 -2.12 -4.06 -6.82
N LEU A 115 -2.39 -5.23 -6.25
CA LEU A 115 -3.58 -6.04 -6.52
C LEU A 115 -4.43 -6.11 -5.25
N PRO A 116 -5.53 -5.36 -5.17
CA PRO A 116 -6.50 -5.48 -4.09
C PRO A 116 -7.32 -6.77 -4.23
N ASP A 117 -7.62 -7.39 -3.10
CA ASP A 117 -8.62 -8.42 -2.90
C ASP A 117 -9.62 -7.87 -1.88
N VAL A 118 -10.84 -7.62 -2.36
CA VAL A 118 -11.95 -7.15 -1.53
C VAL A 118 -12.57 -8.38 -0.89
N ILE A 119 -12.40 -8.47 0.42
CA ILE A 119 -12.92 -9.57 1.22
C ILE A 119 -14.37 -9.21 1.54
N ARG A 120 -15.20 -9.61 0.57
CA ARG A 120 -16.52 -9.06 0.33
C ARG A 120 -17.41 -9.03 1.56
N THR A 121 -17.41 -10.03 2.44
CA THR A 121 -18.36 -10.12 3.56
C THR A 121 -18.38 -8.90 4.50
N ASP A 122 -17.30 -8.12 4.61
CA ASP A 122 -17.17 -6.91 5.44
C ASP A 122 -16.54 -5.71 4.69
N GLU A 123 -16.54 -5.68 3.35
CA GLU A 123 -15.93 -4.59 2.54
C GLU A 123 -14.47 -4.21 2.91
N LEU A 124 -13.76 -5.11 3.61
CA LEU A 124 -12.37 -4.95 3.99
C LEU A 124 -11.46 -5.37 2.83
N VAL A 125 -10.30 -4.74 2.72
CA VAL A 125 -9.39 -4.91 1.58
C VAL A 125 -8.04 -5.44 2.06
N GLU A 126 -7.55 -6.46 1.37
CA GLU A 126 -6.14 -6.85 1.39
C GLU A 126 -5.51 -6.48 0.04
N THR A 127 -4.42 -5.73 0.04
CA THR A 127 -3.71 -5.33 -1.19
C THR A 127 -2.32 -5.93 -1.18
N SER A 128 -1.95 -6.64 -2.26
CA SER A 128 -0.63 -7.23 -2.43
C SER A 128 0.20 -6.50 -3.49
N PHE A 129 1.47 -6.28 -3.20
CA PHE A 129 2.48 -5.89 -4.19
C PHE A 129 3.86 -6.36 -3.74
N ASP A 130 4.76 -6.53 -4.68
CA ASP A 130 6.14 -6.91 -4.43
C ASP A 130 7.07 -5.81 -4.93
N VAL A 131 8.22 -5.66 -4.28
CA VAL A 131 9.33 -4.85 -4.78
C VAL A 131 10.46 -5.79 -5.16
N VAL A 132 10.94 -5.67 -6.39
CA VAL A 132 12.03 -6.49 -6.92
C VAL A 132 13.23 -5.62 -7.22
N THR A 133 14.37 -6.01 -6.66
CA THR A 133 15.69 -5.48 -7.02
C THR A 133 16.39 -6.48 -7.94
N TYR A 134 16.95 -6.00 -9.04
CA TYR A 134 17.63 -6.82 -10.04
C TYR A 134 18.84 -6.09 -10.63
N SER A 135 19.76 -6.82 -11.23
CA SER A 135 20.83 -6.26 -12.07
C SER A 135 20.51 -6.47 -13.54
N ASN A 136 20.88 -5.52 -14.40
CA ASN A 136 20.63 -5.57 -15.83
C ASN A 136 21.81 -4.98 -16.62
N PRO A 137 22.98 -5.65 -16.62
CA PRO A 137 24.19 -5.12 -17.25
C PRO A 137 24.11 -4.99 -18.77
N ASN A 138 23.12 -5.62 -19.43
CA ASN A 138 22.98 -5.64 -20.89
C ASN A 138 21.64 -5.02 -21.37
N ASN A 139 21.08 -4.05 -20.64
CA ASN A 139 19.89 -3.28 -21.06
C ASN A 139 18.73 -4.13 -21.61
N GLY A 140 18.31 -5.15 -20.87
CA GLY A 140 17.10 -5.94 -21.14
C GLY A 140 17.34 -7.40 -21.55
N THR A 141 18.60 -7.85 -21.64
CA THR A 141 18.93 -9.26 -21.89
C THR A 141 19.75 -9.85 -20.74
N GLY A 142 19.24 -10.93 -20.13
CA GLY A 142 19.91 -11.60 -19.01
C GLY A 142 19.95 -10.77 -17.72
N ALA A 143 18.87 -10.03 -17.42
CA ALA A 143 18.72 -9.40 -16.11
C ALA A 143 18.67 -10.47 -15.02
N LEU A 144 19.29 -10.21 -13.88
CA LEU A 144 19.44 -11.16 -12.78
C LEU A 144 18.75 -10.65 -11.53
N PHE A 145 17.88 -11.49 -10.98
CA PHE A 145 17.21 -11.26 -9.71
C PHE A 145 18.21 -11.12 -8.56
N LEU A 146 18.00 -10.13 -7.68
CA LEU A 146 18.82 -9.92 -6.49
C LEU A 146 17.99 -10.06 -5.19
N ARG A 147 16.85 -9.38 -5.11
CA ARG A 147 15.99 -9.36 -3.91
C ARG A 147 14.52 -9.21 -4.30
N ARG A 148 13.63 -9.83 -3.51
CA ARG A 148 12.19 -9.56 -3.50
C ARG A 148 11.75 -9.22 -2.09
N GLU A 149 10.99 -8.16 -1.96
CA GLU A 149 10.28 -7.81 -0.75
C GLU A 149 8.78 -7.94 -1.05
N GLU A 150 8.10 -8.85 -0.35
CA GLU A 150 6.67 -9.08 -0.51
C GLU A 150 5.90 -8.25 0.52
N PHE A 151 4.97 -7.41 0.04
CA PHE A 151 4.14 -6.55 0.87
C PHE A 151 2.68 -6.94 0.81
N ARG A 152 2.00 -6.84 1.95
CA ARG A 152 0.54 -6.87 2.05
C ARG A 152 0.10 -5.67 2.87
N ALA A 153 -0.93 -4.96 2.43
CA ALA A 153 -1.64 -3.99 3.27
C ALA A 153 -3.03 -4.56 3.54
N VAL A 154 -3.47 -4.59 4.79
CA VAL A 154 -4.76 -5.20 5.17
C VAL A 154 -5.56 -4.25 6.04
N SER A 155 -6.86 -4.17 5.79
CA SER A 155 -7.83 -3.49 6.64
C SER A 155 -8.58 -4.53 7.48
N CYS A 156 -8.74 -4.28 8.78
CA CYS A 156 -9.27 -5.25 9.74
C CYS A 156 -10.23 -4.58 10.73
N GLU A 157 -11.33 -5.25 11.06
CA GLU A 157 -12.14 -4.91 12.24
C GLU A 157 -11.60 -5.74 13.42
N CYS A 158 -11.13 -5.03 14.44
CA CYS A 158 -10.44 -5.58 15.61
C CYS A 158 -11.24 -5.31 16.89
N THR A 159 -11.00 -6.11 17.93
CA THR A 159 -11.55 -5.91 19.27
C THR A 159 -10.41 -5.66 20.25
N LEU A 160 -10.45 -4.52 20.94
CA LEU A 160 -9.39 -4.08 21.85
C LEU A 160 -9.29 -5.03 23.05
N ARG A 161 -8.05 -5.33 23.45
CA ARG A 161 -7.69 -6.09 24.64
C ARG A 161 -6.68 -5.30 25.47
N ILE A 162 -6.96 -5.18 26.76
CA ILE A 162 -6.06 -4.56 27.72
C ILE A 162 -5.42 -5.68 28.56
N PRO A 163 -4.10 -5.90 28.50
CA PRO A 163 -3.45 -7.04 29.14
C PRO A 163 -3.65 -7.02 30.66
N ASP A 164 -4.01 -8.17 31.23
CA ASP A 164 -4.13 -8.39 32.67
C ASP A 164 -2.92 -9.14 33.27
N ALA A 165 -2.08 -9.73 32.41
CA ALA A 165 -0.87 -10.49 32.75
C ALA A 165 0.30 -10.16 31.81
N SER A 166 1.53 -10.41 32.26
CA SER A 166 2.78 -10.08 31.54
C SER A 166 3.09 -10.95 30.31
N ILE A 167 2.17 -11.85 29.93
CA ILE A 167 2.34 -12.75 28.77
C ILE A 167 1.40 -12.40 27.61
N ASP A 168 0.45 -11.49 27.85
CA ASP A 168 -0.49 -11.01 26.84
C ASP A 168 0.08 -9.79 26.13
N GLY A 169 0.04 -9.78 24.80
CA GLY A 169 0.56 -8.70 23.98
C GLY A 169 0.79 -9.08 22.52
N GLY A 170 1.81 -8.45 21.91
CA GLY A 170 2.11 -8.59 20.49
C GLY A 170 3.57 -8.25 20.17
N LEU A 171 3.97 -8.54 18.93
CA LEU A 171 5.29 -8.16 18.43
C LEU A 171 5.39 -6.65 18.25
N ARG A 172 6.57 -6.07 18.49
CA ARG A 172 6.96 -4.74 18.01
C ARG A 172 7.07 -4.72 16.48
N PRO A 173 7.08 -3.54 15.84
CA PRO A 173 7.17 -3.47 14.38
C PRO A 173 8.41 -4.18 13.83
N THR A 174 8.22 -4.88 12.72
CA THR A 174 9.32 -5.39 11.91
C THR A 174 9.93 -4.25 11.09
N VAL A 175 11.25 -4.11 11.13
CA VAL A 175 11.97 -2.95 10.54
C VAL A 175 13.02 -3.40 9.54
N TRP A 176 13.29 -2.57 8.53
CA TRP A 176 14.34 -2.82 7.56
C TRP A 176 15.71 -2.38 8.12
N GLU A 177 16.72 -3.25 8.04
CA GLU A 177 18.08 -2.95 8.53
C GLU A 177 19.15 -2.83 7.41
N GLY A 178 18.72 -2.81 6.15
CA GLY A 178 19.61 -2.67 4.99
C GLY A 178 19.92 -3.97 4.25
N SER A 179 19.90 -5.10 4.96
CA SER A 179 20.12 -6.45 4.41
C SER A 179 18.87 -7.31 4.43
N ASP A 180 18.10 -7.25 5.51
CA ASP A 180 16.89 -8.05 5.75
C ASP A 180 15.91 -7.24 6.62
N TYR A 181 14.73 -7.81 6.84
CA TYR A 181 13.80 -7.34 7.86
C TYR A 181 14.12 -7.98 9.21
N VAL A 182 14.14 -7.18 10.28
CA VAL A 182 14.33 -7.63 11.66
C VAL A 182 12.98 -7.64 12.36
N GLU A 183 12.58 -8.81 12.85
CA GLU A 183 11.36 -8.99 13.64
C GLU A 183 11.49 -8.24 14.98
N GLY A 184 10.44 -7.52 15.38
CA GLY A 184 10.40 -6.84 16.66
C GLY A 184 10.19 -7.80 17.83
N GLU A 185 10.67 -7.43 19.01
CA GLU A 185 10.46 -8.18 20.26
C GLU A 185 8.97 -8.37 20.58
N PHE A 186 8.58 -9.56 21.07
CA PHE A 186 7.25 -9.77 21.65
C PHE A 186 7.19 -9.20 23.06
N VAL A 187 6.31 -8.23 23.28
CA VAL A 187 6.20 -7.52 24.57
C VAL A 187 4.78 -7.56 25.09
N SER A 188 4.63 -7.43 26.40
CA SER A 188 3.31 -7.23 27.00
C SER A 188 2.84 -5.79 26.75
N LYS A 189 1.76 -5.65 25.99
CA LYS A 189 1.18 -4.38 25.55
C LYS A 189 -0.32 -4.56 25.25
N PRO A 190 -1.10 -3.47 25.15
CA PRO A 190 -2.41 -3.53 24.51
C PRO A 190 -2.33 -4.26 23.17
N TYR A 191 -3.37 -5.02 22.85
CA TYR A 191 -3.44 -5.75 21.60
C TYR A 191 -4.90 -5.82 21.14
N GLY A 192 -5.12 -6.35 19.95
CA GLY A 192 -6.43 -6.60 19.39
C GLY A 192 -6.62 -8.07 19.03
N GLU A 193 -7.86 -8.51 19.06
CA GLU A 193 -8.30 -9.76 18.45
C GLU A 193 -9.10 -9.45 17.19
N SER A 194 -8.98 -10.29 16.15
CA SER A 194 -9.86 -10.15 14.98
C SER A 194 -11.33 -10.27 15.41
N ALA A 195 -12.15 -9.27 15.07
CA ALA A 195 -13.51 -9.17 15.58
C ALA A 195 -14.44 -10.25 15.02
N ASN A 196 -14.11 -10.81 13.85
CA ASN A 196 -14.89 -11.87 13.22
C ASN A 196 -14.01 -12.70 12.25
N ASN A 197 -14.53 -13.83 11.76
CA ASN A 197 -13.82 -14.75 10.87
C ASN A 197 -14.10 -14.54 9.37
N GLN A 198 -14.71 -13.40 9.00
CA GLN A 198 -15.11 -13.02 7.64
C GLN A 198 -14.18 -11.98 7.01
N GLN A 199 -12.99 -11.80 7.59
CA GLN A 199 -11.93 -10.87 7.16
C GLN A 199 -10.70 -11.63 6.66
N SER A 200 -9.62 -10.91 6.30
CA SER A 200 -8.35 -11.55 5.92
C SER A 200 -7.81 -12.44 7.04
N GLY A 201 -7.19 -13.56 6.66
CA GLY A 201 -6.43 -14.40 7.58
C GLY A 201 -5.27 -13.65 8.26
N LEU A 202 -4.82 -12.54 7.68
CA LEU A 202 -3.78 -11.67 8.24
C LEU A 202 -4.31 -10.76 9.36
N CYS A 203 -5.63 -10.64 9.56
CA CYS A 203 -6.20 -9.80 10.61
C CYS A 203 -5.86 -10.29 12.02
N ASN A 204 -5.59 -11.58 12.21
CA ASN A 204 -5.06 -12.09 13.48
C ASN A 204 -3.66 -11.53 13.81
N LEU A 205 -2.82 -11.31 12.79
CA LEU A 205 -1.50 -10.71 12.97
C LEU A 205 -1.63 -9.19 13.16
N CYS A 206 -2.41 -8.54 12.28
CA CYS A 206 -2.65 -7.10 12.32
C CYS A 206 -3.19 -6.66 13.69
N CYS A 207 -4.33 -7.20 14.11
CA CYS A 207 -4.94 -6.81 15.38
C CYS A 207 -4.02 -7.10 16.58
N ARG A 208 -3.33 -8.26 16.60
CA ARG A 208 -2.48 -8.63 17.74
C ARG A 208 -1.25 -7.72 17.85
N ASP A 209 -0.57 -7.48 16.74
CA ASP A 209 0.76 -6.87 16.78
C ASP A 209 0.69 -5.33 16.67
N HIS A 210 -0.26 -4.76 15.91
CA HIS A 210 -0.31 -3.33 15.56
C HIS A 210 -0.83 -2.41 16.69
N HIS A 211 -0.20 -2.52 17.84
CA HIS A 211 -0.37 -1.64 18.99
C HIS A 211 1.01 -1.13 19.42
N ASP A 212 1.09 0.10 19.88
CA ASP A 212 2.35 0.67 20.36
C ASP A 212 2.57 0.44 21.87
N GLY A 213 3.78 0.74 22.32
CA GLY A 213 4.16 0.69 23.73
C GLY A 213 4.59 -0.70 24.19
N GLY A 214 4.19 -1.03 25.42
CA GLY A 214 4.64 -2.22 26.14
C GLY A 214 6.02 -2.08 26.77
N THR A 215 6.34 -3.06 27.62
CA THR A 215 7.66 -3.15 28.25
C THR A 215 8.41 -4.40 27.80
N GLY A 216 9.66 -4.23 27.35
CA GLY A 216 10.52 -5.29 26.85
C GLY A 216 11.97 -5.12 27.28
N ASP A 217 12.78 -6.14 27.01
CA ASP A 217 14.21 -6.18 27.38
C ASP A 217 15.02 -5.11 26.63
N ASP A 218 14.55 -4.68 25.46
CA ASP A 218 15.19 -3.66 24.62
C ASP A 218 14.76 -2.21 24.97
N ASP A 219 14.05 -2.02 26.08
CA ASP A 219 13.58 -0.69 26.49
C ASP A 219 14.70 0.23 26.98
N VAL A 220 14.61 1.50 26.55
CA VAL A 220 15.42 2.57 27.12
C VAL A 220 14.71 3.16 28.33
N PHE A 221 15.47 3.42 29.40
CA PHE A 221 14.94 4.05 30.61
C PHE A 221 14.26 5.39 30.30
N GLY A 222 12.94 5.47 30.53
CA GLY A 222 12.13 6.68 30.29
C GLY A 222 11.44 6.74 28.93
N ASP A 223 11.62 5.73 28.07
CA ASP A 223 10.98 5.58 26.76
C ASP A 223 10.66 4.09 26.48
N PRO A 224 9.84 3.43 27.34
CA PRO A 224 9.44 2.05 27.11
C PRO A 224 8.60 1.95 25.83
N GLY A 225 9.06 1.16 24.86
CA GLY A 225 8.38 1.02 23.56
C GLY A 225 8.77 2.03 22.48
N ARG A 226 10.05 2.42 22.38
CA ARG A 226 10.55 3.32 21.30
C ARG A 226 10.24 2.83 19.88
N SER A 227 10.14 1.52 19.67
CA SER A 227 9.82 0.94 18.36
C SER A 227 8.32 1.09 18.07
N LEU A 228 7.97 2.19 17.41
CA LEU A 228 6.60 2.55 17.04
C LEU A 228 6.29 2.11 15.61
N TYR A 229 5.04 1.71 15.37
CA TYR A 229 4.55 1.42 14.01
C TYR A 229 4.57 2.66 13.14
N ASN A 230 4.27 3.83 13.73
CA ASN A 230 4.49 5.13 13.11
C ASN A 230 5.39 6.00 14.01
N PRO A 231 6.72 6.00 13.76
CA PRO A 231 7.69 6.77 14.54
C PRO A 231 7.52 8.29 14.47
N PHE A 232 6.77 8.81 13.49
CA PHE A 232 6.56 10.25 13.30
C PHE A 232 5.19 10.72 13.77
N ARG A 233 4.37 9.79 14.30
CA ARG A 233 3.07 10.13 14.87
C ARG A 233 3.24 11.09 16.04
N ALA A 234 2.37 12.10 16.11
CA ALA A 234 2.45 13.12 17.14
C ALA A 234 2.21 12.53 18.53
N ALA A 235 2.95 13.00 19.54
CA ALA A 235 2.81 12.54 20.92
C ALA A 235 1.38 12.69 21.50
N GLY A 236 0.59 13.63 20.96
CA GLY A 236 -0.81 13.83 21.33
C GLY A 236 -1.75 12.68 20.93
N ASP A 237 -1.32 11.81 20.02
CA ASP A 237 -2.10 10.67 19.53
C ASP A 237 -1.90 9.40 20.37
N TYR A 238 -1.13 9.49 21.45
CA TYR A 238 -0.87 8.38 22.36
C TYR A 238 -1.66 8.52 23.67
N HIS A 239 -2.01 7.38 24.27
CA HIS A 239 -2.52 7.32 25.63
C HIS A 239 -1.39 7.60 26.62
N THR A 240 -1.63 8.46 27.62
CA THR A 240 -0.60 8.91 28.57
C THR A 240 -0.65 8.19 29.93
N SER A 241 -1.67 7.37 30.18
CA SER A 241 -1.86 6.70 31.47
C SER A 241 -2.79 5.48 31.34
N GLY A 242 -2.84 4.67 32.41
CA GLY A 242 -3.67 3.47 32.47
C GLY A 242 -3.08 2.28 31.72
N GLY A 243 -3.87 1.23 31.53
CA GLY A 243 -3.46 0.00 30.82
C GLY A 243 -3.18 0.20 29.34
N LEU A 244 -3.52 1.36 28.78
CA LEU A 244 -3.25 1.75 27.39
C LEU A 244 -2.02 2.67 27.24
N ALA A 245 -1.34 3.05 28.33
CA ALA A 245 -0.24 4.01 28.27
C ALA A 245 0.83 3.61 27.24
N GLY A 246 1.19 4.55 26.35
CA GLY A 246 2.15 4.32 25.26
C GLY A 246 1.54 3.72 23.99
N ASN A 247 0.32 3.20 24.02
CA ASN A 247 -0.40 2.79 22.81
C ASN A 247 -0.96 4.01 22.08
N HIS A 248 -0.95 3.99 20.75
CA HIS A 248 -1.65 5.01 19.97
C HIS A 248 -3.17 4.86 20.13
N LYS A 249 -3.89 5.96 19.93
CA LYS A 249 -5.34 6.03 20.07
C LYS A 249 -6.04 5.39 18.87
N HIS A 250 -7.00 4.53 19.18
CA HIS A 250 -7.84 3.87 18.18
C HIS A 250 -9.24 4.47 18.21
N TYR A 251 -9.96 4.42 17.09
CA TYR A 251 -11.30 5.01 16.99
C TYR A 251 -12.30 4.07 16.31
N ASN A 252 -13.56 4.29 16.62
CA ASN A 252 -14.71 3.75 15.93
C ASN A 252 -15.67 4.89 15.57
N ARG A 253 -16.83 4.62 14.99
CA ARG A 253 -17.84 5.62 14.68
C ARG A 253 -19.10 5.44 15.50
N ASP A 254 -19.65 6.56 15.98
CA ASP A 254 -20.98 6.57 16.58
C ASP A 254 -22.09 6.44 15.52
N ARG A 255 -23.34 6.39 15.96
CA ARG A 255 -24.53 6.32 15.09
C ARG A 255 -24.64 7.49 14.11
N ASP A 256 -24.07 8.64 14.44
CA ASP A 256 -24.05 9.83 13.57
C ASP A 256 -22.83 9.84 12.64
N GLY A 257 -22.01 8.79 12.68
CA GLY A 257 -20.83 8.62 11.86
C GLY A 257 -19.65 9.47 12.33
N ASN A 258 -19.67 10.01 13.56
CA ASN A 258 -18.54 10.75 14.12
C ASN A 258 -17.50 9.78 14.71
N ALA A 259 -16.21 10.11 14.57
CA ALA A 259 -15.15 9.34 15.20
C ALA A 259 -15.24 9.46 16.73
N VAL A 260 -15.16 8.32 17.42
CA VAL A 260 -15.19 8.18 18.88
C VAL A 260 -14.00 7.35 19.31
N LEU A 261 -13.29 7.81 20.34
CA LEU A 261 -12.14 7.12 20.91
C LEU A 261 -12.54 5.75 21.46
N VAL A 262 -11.73 4.74 21.18
CA VAL A 262 -11.87 3.38 21.68
C VAL A 262 -10.84 3.16 22.78
N ASP A 263 -11.30 3.14 24.05
CA ASP A 263 -10.44 3.05 25.23
C ASP A 263 -10.91 1.99 26.26
N GLN A 264 -11.84 1.13 25.86
CA GLN A 264 -12.43 0.09 26.70
C GLN A 264 -12.08 -1.31 26.19
N ASP A 265 -11.71 -2.20 27.11
CA ASP A 265 -11.55 -3.62 26.81
C ASP A 265 -12.84 -4.20 26.21
N GLY A 266 -12.71 -4.94 25.12
CA GLY A 266 -13.86 -5.51 24.40
C GLY A 266 -14.50 -4.59 23.35
N ALA A 267 -14.08 -3.32 23.23
CA ALA A 267 -14.61 -2.42 22.21
C ALA A 267 -14.00 -2.68 20.82
N THR A 268 -14.79 -2.47 19.77
CA THR A 268 -14.33 -2.67 18.38
C THR A 268 -13.79 -1.39 17.76
N TYR A 269 -12.83 -1.55 16.85
CA TYR A 269 -12.20 -0.50 16.05
C TYR A 269 -11.79 -1.06 14.68
N VAL A 270 -11.45 -0.18 13.73
CA VAL A 270 -10.87 -0.57 12.44
C VAL A 270 -9.40 -0.21 12.44
N GLU A 271 -8.59 -1.10 11.89
CA GLU A 271 -7.14 -0.97 11.80
C GLU A 271 -6.67 -1.25 10.38
N ALA A 272 -5.56 -0.62 9.97
CA ALA A 272 -4.92 -0.90 8.69
C ALA A 272 -3.42 -1.17 8.88
N CYS A 273 -2.99 -2.39 8.59
CA CYS A 273 -1.61 -2.82 8.80
C CYS A 273 -0.86 -3.08 7.50
N ARG A 274 0.46 -2.82 7.50
CA ARG A 274 1.40 -3.38 6.52
C ARG A 274 2.04 -4.65 7.06
N LEU A 275 2.14 -5.67 6.21
CA LEU A 275 2.87 -6.89 6.48
C LEU A 275 3.99 -7.08 5.45
N VAL A 276 5.10 -7.63 5.93
CA VAL A 276 6.28 -8.04 5.15
C VAL A 276 6.54 -9.51 5.35
N ARG A 277 7.05 -10.20 4.32
CA ARG A 277 7.49 -11.59 4.49
C ARG A 277 8.90 -11.64 5.07
N LYS A 278 9.05 -12.29 6.22
CA LYS A 278 10.32 -12.64 6.86
C LYS A 278 10.33 -14.13 7.20
N ASP A 279 11.36 -14.84 6.75
CA ASP A 279 11.57 -16.28 7.00
C ASP A 279 10.37 -17.17 6.62
N GLY A 280 9.68 -16.81 5.54
CA GLY A 280 8.49 -17.51 5.05
C GLY A 280 7.17 -17.10 5.71
N PHE A 281 7.20 -16.32 6.79
CA PHE A 281 6.01 -15.86 7.51
C PHE A 281 5.77 -14.37 7.29
N PHE A 282 4.49 -13.96 7.28
CA PHE A 282 4.17 -12.54 7.35
C PHE A 282 4.36 -12.00 8.77
N ARG A 283 4.87 -10.77 8.86
CA ARG A 283 5.02 -9.98 10.08
C ARG A 283 4.53 -8.57 9.86
N VAL A 284 3.95 -7.97 10.88
CA VAL A 284 3.52 -6.57 10.81
C VAL A 284 4.76 -5.67 10.84
N ALA A 285 4.94 -4.90 9.77
CA ALA A 285 6.02 -3.92 9.64
C ALA A 285 5.53 -2.54 10.06
N GLN A 286 6.45 -1.58 10.09
CA GLN A 286 6.08 -0.18 10.25
C GLN A 286 5.12 0.30 9.15
N ASP A 287 4.30 1.27 9.53
CA ASP A 287 3.36 1.93 8.64
C ASP A 287 4.09 2.49 7.43
N LEU A 288 3.47 2.33 6.27
CA LEU A 288 3.93 3.01 5.08
C LEU A 288 3.89 4.51 5.30
N ARG A 289 4.89 5.19 4.75
CA ARG A 289 4.94 6.64 4.73
C ARG A 289 5.16 7.12 3.31
N GLN A 290 4.07 7.54 2.68
CA GLN A 290 4.13 8.18 1.37
C GLN A 290 4.75 9.58 1.53
N GLU A 291 5.81 9.81 0.78
CA GLU A 291 6.54 11.08 0.73
C GLU A 291 6.34 11.82 -0.59
N GLY A 292 5.89 11.12 -1.63
CA GLY A 292 5.58 11.71 -2.93
C GLY A 292 4.35 11.08 -3.57
N LEU A 293 3.56 11.90 -4.26
CA LEU A 293 2.50 11.47 -5.16
C LEU A 293 2.70 12.21 -6.47
N ASN A 294 2.78 11.48 -7.58
CA ASN A 294 2.85 12.03 -8.92
C ASN A 294 1.72 11.42 -9.76
N ALA A 295 1.16 12.20 -10.67
CA ALA A 295 0.18 11.70 -11.63
C ALA A 295 0.50 12.20 -13.03
N PHE A 296 0.03 11.45 -14.04
CA PHE A 296 0.42 11.61 -15.43
C PHE A 296 -0.76 11.38 -16.38
N PRO A 297 -0.77 12.02 -17.57
CA PRO A 297 -1.63 11.59 -18.68
C PRO A 297 -1.23 10.20 -19.20
N ALA A 298 -2.07 9.60 -20.04
CA ALA A 298 -1.91 8.22 -20.49
C ALA A 298 -0.73 7.99 -21.44
N ASP A 299 -0.09 9.03 -21.96
CA ASP A 299 1.00 8.96 -22.94
C ASP A 299 2.39 9.16 -22.32
N TYR A 300 2.49 9.33 -21.00
CA TYR A 300 3.77 9.49 -20.30
C TYR A 300 4.18 8.20 -19.56
N LEU A 301 5.50 7.94 -19.54
CA LEU A 301 6.16 6.71 -19.08
C LEU A 301 6.05 5.54 -20.06
N ASP A 302 5.66 5.80 -21.30
CA ASP A 302 5.63 4.78 -22.35
C ASP A 302 7.01 4.66 -23.01
N GLU A 303 7.76 5.77 -23.06
CA GLU A 303 9.08 5.84 -23.70
C GLU A 303 10.25 5.72 -22.71
N ALA A 304 11.34 5.10 -23.15
CA ALA A 304 12.56 4.92 -22.34
C ALA A 304 13.16 6.26 -21.83
N ALA A 305 12.98 7.36 -22.58
CA ALA A 305 13.46 8.67 -22.17
C ALA A 305 12.65 9.24 -20.99
N GLU A 306 11.33 9.04 -20.98
CA GLU A 306 10.44 9.49 -19.91
C GLU A 306 10.67 8.71 -18.62
N ILE A 307 10.91 7.39 -18.76
CA ILE A 307 11.29 6.52 -17.65
C ILE A 307 12.62 6.96 -17.04
N SER A 308 13.59 7.33 -17.87
CA SER A 308 14.86 7.88 -17.39
C SER A 308 14.65 9.19 -16.62
N GLU A 309 13.85 10.11 -17.14
CA GLU A 309 13.53 11.38 -16.45
C GLU A 309 12.87 11.14 -15.09
N TYR A 310 11.89 10.24 -15.04
CA TYR A 310 11.20 9.91 -13.81
C TYR A 310 12.11 9.19 -12.80
N SER A 311 12.91 8.23 -13.25
CA SER A 311 13.90 7.54 -12.41
C SER A 311 14.95 8.52 -11.85
N ASP A 312 15.44 9.45 -12.67
CA ASP A 312 16.38 10.48 -12.25
C ASP A 312 15.75 11.40 -11.19
N TYR A 313 14.48 11.78 -11.36
CA TYR A 313 13.74 12.52 -10.35
C TYR A 313 13.63 11.75 -9.02
N VAL A 314 13.15 10.51 -9.05
CA VAL A 314 12.93 9.69 -7.84
C VAL A 314 14.24 9.55 -7.07
N THR A 315 15.31 9.14 -7.75
CA THR A 315 16.61 8.88 -7.11
C THR A 315 17.26 10.15 -6.57
N ALA A 316 17.19 11.27 -7.30
CA ALA A 316 17.69 12.55 -6.82
C ALA A 316 16.87 13.11 -5.65
N ALA A 317 15.55 12.91 -5.66
CA ALA A 317 14.69 13.31 -4.55
C ALA A 317 15.00 12.48 -3.29
N ILE A 318 15.17 11.16 -3.42
CA ILE A 318 15.55 10.26 -2.32
C ILE A 318 16.94 10.63 -1.76
N ALA A 319 17.91 10.92 -2.63
CA ALA A 319 19.23 11.39 -2.19
C ALA A 319 19.15 12.73 -1.44
N SER A 320 18.26 13.64 -1.86
CA SER A 320 18.02 14.90 -1.14
C SER A 320 17.32 14.71 0.20
N TYR A 321 16.33 13.80 0.27
CA TYR A 321 15.68 13.41 1.52
C TYR A 321 16.72 12.90 2.52
N GLU A 322 17.54 11.95 2.07
CA GLU A 322 18.60 11.34 2.89
C GLU A 322 19.60 12.40 3.36
N PHE A 323 20.09 13.26 2.47
CA PHE A 323 21.01 14.35 2.82
C PHE A 323 20.42 15.30 3.87
N GLN A 324 19.12 15.57 3.80
CA GLN A 324 18.42 16.43 4.77
C GLN A 324 18.17 15.75 6.12
N MET A 325 18.12 14.42 6.19
CA MET A 325 18.07 13.73 7.49
C MET A 325 19.32 14.09 8.32
N GLY A 326 20.47 14.19 7.66
CA GLY A 326 21.77 14.47 8.27
C GLY A 326 22.24 13.41 9.28
N GLU A 327 23.39 13.66 9.91
CA GLU A 327 23.98 12.76 10.92
C GLU A 327 23.33 12.90 12.32
N GLY A 328 22.35 13.80 12.50
CA GLY A 328 21.82 14.19 13.80
C GLY A 328 20.64 13.34 14.31
N GLY A 329 20.50 13.27 15.64
CA GLY A 329 19.34 12.68 16.35
C GLY A 329 18.08 13.54 16.29
N GLN A 330 17.80 14.16 15.13
CA GLN A 330 16.60 14.97 14.88
C GLN A 330 15.64 14.31 13.90
N TYR A 331 16.05 13.22 13.23
CA TYR A 331 15.22 12.51 12.26
C TYR A 331 13.87 12.10 12.86
N GLU A 332 13.89 11.57 14.07
CA GLU A 332 12.70 11.15 14.82
C GLU A 332 11.76 12.32 15.19
N THR A 333 12.31 13.53 15.39
CA THR A 333 11.52 14.70 15.83
C THR A 333 11.13 15.64 14.70
N THR A 334 11.93 15.66 13.64
CA THR A 334 11.83 16.58 12.50
C THR A 334 12.25 15.83 11.23
N PRO A 335 11.46 14.83 10.79
CA PRO A 335 11.79 14.11 9.57
C PRO A 335 11.80 15.06 8.37
N PRO A 336 12.72 14.88 7.41
CA PRO A 336 12.66 15.63 6.17
C PRO A 336 11.45 15.21 5.34
N SER A 337 11.16 16.03 4.32
CA SER A 337 10.17 15.73 3.29
C SER A 337 10.88 15.51 1.95
N LEU A 338 10.35 14.60 1.14
CA LEU A 338 10.86 14.37 -0.21
C LEU A 338 10.58 15.62 -1.09
N PRO A 339 11.58 16.14 -1.81
CA PRO A 339 11.35 17.27 -2.71
C PRO A 339 10.36 16.92 -3.83
N ARG A 340 9.39 17.81 -4.04
CA ARG A 340 8.46 17.75 -5.18
C ARG A 340 9.21 18.05 -6.49
N PRO A 341 8.70 17.63 -7.66
CA PRO A 341 9.36 17.88 -8.96
C PRO A 341 9.72 19.36 -9.17
N SER A 342 8.82 20.28 -8.81
CA SER A 342 9.03 21.73 -8.94
C SER A 342 10.08 22.31 -7.99
N GLN A 343 10.48 21.57 -6.95
CA GLN A 343 11.49 21.97 -5.96
C GLN A 343 12.89 21.43 -6.31
N MET A 344 13.00 20.58 -7.32
CA MET A 344 14.28 20.10 -7.83
C MET A 344 15.08 21.24 -8.47
N THR A 345 16.39 21.06 -8.61
CA THR A 345 17.29 22.03 -9.26
C THR A 345 18.11 21.35 -10.37
N PRO A 346 17.80 21.59 -11.67
CA PRO A 346 16.66 22.38 -12.18
C PRO A 346 15.31 21.73 -11.83
N ALA A 347 14.23 22.52 -11.86
CA ALA A 347 12.87 22.03 -11.61
C ALA A 347 12.46 21.02 -12.69
N VAL A 348 11.90 19.89 -12.27
CA VAL A 348 11.34 18.87 -13.15
C VAL A 348 9.88 19.21 -13.44
N VAL A 349 9.46 19.12 -14.69
CA VAL A 349 8.10 19.49 -15.14
C VAL A 349 7.50 18.31 -15.89
N PHE A 350 6.66 17.55 -15.21
CA PHE A 350 5.91 16.46 -15.85
C PHE A 350 4.77 16.99 -16.73
N PRO A 351 4.32 16.23 -17.74
CA PRO A 351 3.14 16.58 -18.55
C PRO A 351 1.89 16.82 -17.70
N ALA A 352 1.01 17.72 -18.15
CA ALA A 352 -0.24 18.05 -17.49
C ALA A 352 -0.13 18.50 -16.01
N SER A 353 1.06 18.82 -15.52
CA SER A 353 1.33 19.22 -14.13
C SER A 353 0.94 20.67 -13.78
N SER A 354 0.61 21.49 -14.79
CA SER A 354 0.15 22.86 -14.57
C SER A 354 -0.86 23.32 -15.62
N PRO A 355 -1.61 24.41 -15.33
CA PRO A 355 -2.47 25.07 -16.31
C PRO A 355 -1.75 25.53 -17.59
N LEU A 356 -0.42 25.60 -17.62
CA LEU A 356 0.32 26.03 -18.82
C LEU A 356 0.66 24.86 -19.76
N VAL A 357 0.66 23.62 -19.26
CA VAL A 357 1.06 22.41 -20.00
C VAL A 357 -0.04 21.34 -19.97
N ARG A 358 -1.30 21.76 -20.08
CA ARG A 358 -2.47 20.86 -20.02
C ARG A 358 -2.42 19.78 -21.10
N SER A 359 -2.88 18.58 -20.78
CA SER A 359 -3.20 17.57 -21.79
C SER A 359 -4.46 17.99 -22.55
N VAL A 360 -4.52 17.77 -23.86
CA VAL A 360 -5.66 18.16 -24.71
C VAL A 360 -6.38 16.89 -25.17
N MET A 361 -7.69 16.80 -24.90
CA MET A 361 -8.56 15.73 -25.38
C MET A 361 -9.29 16.17 -26.66
N ALA A 362 -9.63 15.19 -27.51
CA ALA A 362 -10.11 15.29 -28.89
C ALA A 362 -9.07 15.74 -29.95
N GLU A 363 -7.90 16.25 -29.53
CA GLU A 363 -6.77 16.43 -30.44
C GLU A 363 -6.16 15.06 -30.77
N GLY A 364 -5.98 14.75 -32.06
CA GLY A 364 -5.51 13.42 -32.48
C GLY A 364 -6.53 12.28 -32.35
N GLY A 365 -7.79 12.59 -31.99
CA GLY A 365 -8.86 11.59 -31.84
C GLY A 365 -8.94 10.90 -30.47
N VAL A 366 -8.26 11.43 -29.45
CA VAL A 366 -8.29 10.89 -28.09
C VAL A 366 -9.56 11.34 -27.37
N GLU A 367 -10.56 10.47 -27.33
CA GLU A 367 -11.82 10.71 -26.59
C GLU A 367 -11.76 10.15 -25.16
N GLU A 368 -10.86 9.20 -24.88
CA GLU A 368 -10.64 8.62 -23.55
C GLU A 368 -9.14 8.45 -23.29
N GLN A 369 -8.71 8.60 -22.03
CA GLN A 369 -7.34 8.32 -21.61
C GLN A 369 -7.27 7.80 -20.17
N GLN A 370 -6.47 6.76 -19.93
CA GLN A 370 -6.21 6.24 -18.59
C GLN A 370 -5.14 7.09 -17.91
N LEU A 371 -5.56 7.97 -16.99
CA LEU A 371 -4.63 8.71 -16.14
C LEU A 371 -3.90 7.74 -15.22
N ARG A 372 -2.68 8.11 -14.82
CA ARG A 372 -1.81 7.28 -13.99
C ARG A 372 -1.42 8.03 -12.73
N SER A 373 -1.31 7.33 -11.60
CA SER A 373 -0.72 7.88 -10.38
C SER A 373 0.32 6.93 -9.80
N ARG A 374 1.37 7.49 -9.19
CA ARG A 374 2.46 6.75 -8.55
C ARG A 374 2.83 7.40 -7.22
N GLY A 375 2.93 6.59 -6.18
CA GLY A 375 3.33 7.00 -4.84
C GLY A 375 4.76 6.57 -4.53
N ILE A 376 5.55 7.48 -3.97
CA ILE A 376 6.90 7.21 -3.48
C ILE A 376 6.80 7.07 -1.97
N TYR A 377 7.10 5.88 -1.47
CA TYR A 377 7.12 5.55 -0.04
C TYR A 377 8.55 5.50 0.47
N VAL A 378 8.78 5.95 1.70
CA VAL A 378 10.08 5.88 2.37
C VAL A 378 9.86 5.40 3.80
N ASP A 379 10.35 4.20 4.13
CA ASP A 379 10.23 3.69 5.49
C ASP A 379 11.14 4.45 6.46
N PHE A 380 10.80 4.34 7.74
CA PHE A 380 11.64 4.81 8.81
C PHE A 380 13.02 4.13 8.77
N MET A 381 14.07 4.95 8.90
CA MET A 381 15.44 4.46 8.95
C MET A 381 15.96 4.46 10.39
N SER A 382 16.17 3.26 10.93
CA SER A 382 16.75 3.09 12.27
C SER A 382 18.15 3.70 12.38
N ALA A 383 18.59 3.97 13.60
CA ALA A 383 19.95 4.48 13.83
C ALA A 383 21.03 3.53 13.26
N GLU A 384 20.79 2.22 13.30
CA GLU A 384 21.67 1.22 12.71
C GLU A 384 21.71 1.34 11.18
N LEU A 385 20.55 1.39 10.53
CA LEU A 385 20.47 1.54 9.07
C LEU A 385 21.12 2.84 8.61
N ARG A 386 20.88 3.96 9.30
CA ARG A 386 21.55 5.24 9.03
C ARG A 386 23.06 5.13 9.17
N GLY A 387 23.57 4.36 10.14
CA GLY A 387 24.99 4.06 10.27
C GLY A 387 25.57 3.35 9.04
N LYS A 388 24.86 2.36 8.50
CA LYS A 388 25.25 1.62 7.28
C LYS A 388 25.24 2.53 6.05
N ILE A 389 24.21 3.38 5.91
CA ILE A 389 24.10 4.38 4.82
C ILE A 389 25.27 5.37 4.87
N ASN A 390 25.54 5.97 6.04
CA ASN A 390 26.63 6.94 6.20
C ASN A 390 28.01 6.33 5.90
N CYS A 391 28.21 5.05 6.24
CA CYS A 391 29.43 4.32 5.92
C CYS A 391 29.64 4.20 4.40
N LEU A 392 28.60 3.81 3.64
CA LEU A 392 28.67 3.72 2.18
C LEU A 392 28.96 5.07 1.53
N GLN A 393 28.30 6.13 2.00
CA GLN A 393 28.51 7.48 1.49
C GLN A 393 29.91 8.03 1.77
N SER A 394 30.52 7.60 2.88
CA SER A 394 31.90 7.93 3.23
C SER A 394 32.93 7.14 2.39
N GLY A 395 32.48 6.32 1.43
CA GLY A 395 33.32 5.52 0.54
C GLY A 395 33.68 4.13 1.08
N GLY A 396 33.01 3.67 2.14
CA GLY A 396 33.14 2.29 2.62
C GLY A 396 32.56 1.29 1.60
N SER A 397 33.13 0.08 1.54
CA SER A 397 32.53 -1.00 0.75
C SER A 397 31.35 -1.62 1.49
N GLY A 398 30.44 -2.26 0.76
CA GLY A 398 29.31 -2.98 1.36
C GLY A 398 29.73 -3.95 2.46
N GLU A 399 30.83 -4.69 2.26
CA GLU A 399 31.38 -5.61 3.27
C GLU A 399 31.81 -4.88 4.54
N SER A 400 32.51 -3.75 4.39
CA SER A 400 32.96 -2.95 5.54
C SER A 400 31.82 -2.25 6.29
N CYS A 401 30.71 -2.01 5.59
CA CYS A 401 29.52 -1.34 6.11
C CYS A 401 28.44 -2.32 6.59
N GLY A 402 28.70 -3.64 6.60
CA GLY A 402 27.74 -4.64 7.07
C GLY A 402 26.58 -4.92 6.12
N VAL A 403 26.74 -4.58 4.84
CA VAL A 403 25.78 -4.82 3.75
C VAL A 403 26.52 -5.39 2.52
N PRO A 404 26.95 -6.67 2.55
CA PRO A 404 27.74 -7.26 1.47
C PRO A 404 27.07 -7.14 0.10
N GLU A 405 27.86 -7.04 -0.97
CA GLU A 405 27.39 -6.95 -2.37
C GLU A 405 26.62 -5.66 -2.73
N VAL A 406 26.43 -4.75 -1.77
CA VAL A 406 25.90 -3.39 -1.98
C VAL A 406 27.02 -2.46 -2.42
N SER A 407 26.79 -1.73 -3.51
CA SER A 407 27.73 -0.76 -4.06
C SER A 407 27.26 0.68 -3.86
N THR A 408 25.96 0.93 -3.71
CA THR A 408 25.43 2.28 -3.45
C THR A 408 24.44 2.29 -2.27
N ALA A 409 24.34 3.44 -1.57
CA ALA A 409 23.36 3.61 -0.49
C ALA A 409 21.90 3.48 -0.98
N LEU A 410 21.61 3.80 -2.25
CA LEU A 410 20.28 3.68 -2.85
C LEU A 410 19.74 2.24 -2.81
N GLU A 411 20.61 1.23 -2.79
CA GLU A 411 20.19 -0.18 -2.72
C GLU A 411 19.58 -0.57 -1.35
N ILE A 412 20.01 0.11 -0.29
CA ILE A 412 19.60 -0.20 1.08
C ILE A 412 18.64 0.85 1.67
N LEU A 413 18.48 2.00 1.00
CA LEU A 413 17.45 2.96 1.35
C LEU A 413 16.05 2.32 1.12
N PRO A 414 15.19 2.28 2.15
CA PRO A 414 13.90 1.58 2.11
C PRO A 414 12.84 2.45 1.44
N PHE A 415 13.05 2.74 0.15
CA PHE A 415 12.09 3.45 -0.66
C PHE A 415 11.52 2.55 -1.77
N TYR A 416 10.27 2.84 -2.13
CA TYR A 416 9.51 2.09 -3.12
C TYR A 416 8.64 3.05 -3.93
N ASP A 417 8.66 2.89 -5.26
CA ASP A 417 7.77 3.59 -6.19
C ASP A 417 6.62 2.65 -6.56
N VAL A 418 5.39 2.99 -6.17
CA VAL A 418 4.23 2.11 -6.26
C VAL A 418 3.19 2.76 -7.17
N GLN A 419 2.68 2.00 -8.14
CA GLN A 419 1.58 2.47 -8.98
C GLN A 419 0.28 2.52 -8.15
N LEU A 420 -0.35 3.68 -8.09
CA LEU A 420 -1.55 3.91 -7.28
C LEU A 420 -2.79 4.21 -8.13
N THR A 421 -2.71 4.13 -9.46
CA THR A 421 -3.81 4.52 -10.38
C THR A 421 -5.18 4.00 -9.94
N TRP A 422 -5.25 2.69 -9.64
CA TRP A 422 -6.49 2.02 -9.25
C TRP A 422 -6.80 2.10 -7.75
N LEU A 423 -5.94 2.70 -6.93
CA LEU A 423 -6.16 2.89 -5.49
C LEU A 423 -6.45 4.36 -5.15
N SER A 424 -5.88 5.29 -5.91
CA SER A 424 -6.19 6.72 -5.88
C SER A 424 -7.67 7.00 -5.98
N ARG A 425 -8.13 7.99 -5.22
CA ARG A 425 -9.40 8.66 -5.47
C ARG A 425 -9.18 9.72 -6.53
N TRP A 426 -9.94 9.61 -7.61
CA TRP A 426 -9.95 10.57 -8.69
C TRP A 426 -11.17 11.47 -8.57
N ASN A 427 -10.97 12.78 -8.73
CA ASN A 427 -12.07 13.74 -8.81
C ASN A 427 -11.72 14.82 -9.81
N GLU A 428 -12.72 15.29 -10.53
CA GLU A 428 -12.60 16.37 -11.49
C GLU A 428 -13.42 17.60 -11.11
N THR A 429 -12.98 18.75 -11.60
CA THR A 429 -13.69 20.00 -11.44
C THR A 429 -13.63 20.78 -12.75
N PRO A 430 -14.79 21.14 -13.34
CA PRO A 430 -16.16 20.84 -12.90
C PRO A 430 -16.51 19.34 -13.01
N SER A 431 -17.44 18.84 -12.17
CA SER A 431 -17.85 17.43 -12.15
C SER A 431 -18.55 17.02 -13.46
N ASN A 432 -18.21 15.85 -13.97
CA ASN A 432 -18.71 15.19 -15.19
C ASN A 432 -18.54 15.94 -16.53
N TYR A 433 -18.33 17.26 -16.51
CA TYR A 433 -18.23 18.10 -17.72
C TYR A 433 -17.09 19.11 -17.62
N PRO A 434 -16.30 19.31 -18.69
CA PRO A 434 -16.39 18.67 -20.01
C PRO A 434 -15.68 17.30 -20.12
N ILE A 435 -15.08 16.85 -19.01
CA ILE A 435 -14.41 15.55 -18.87
C ILE A 435 -15.01 14.91 -17.63
N ASP A 436 -15.31 13.62 -17.71
CA ASP A 436 -15.72 12.79 -16.59
C ASP A 436 -14.55 11.87 -16.24
N VAL A 437 -14.26 11.67 -14.95
CA VAL A 437 -13.16 10.80 -14.51
C VAL A 437 -13.70 9.69 -13.64
N SER A 438 -13.48 8.44 -14.06
CA SER A 438 -13.99 7.29 -13.31
C SER A 438 -13.39 7.20 -11.91
N ASN A 439 -14.21 6.81 -10.93
CA ASN A 439 -13.80 6.63 -9.54
C ASN A 439 -14.64 5.56 -8.83
N GLU A 440 -14.70 4.36 -9.41
CA GLU A 440 -15.51 3.24 -8.91
C GLU A 440 -15.02 2.70 -7.55
N ALA A 441 -15.85 1.90 -6.90
CA ALA A 441 -15.44 1.13 -5.71
C ALA A 441 -14.23 0.24 -6.02
N ILE A 442 -13.34 0.03 -5.04
CA ILE A 442 -12.22 -0.91 -5.24
C ILE A 442 -12.79 -2.31 -5.46
N ALA A 443 -12.24 -3.06 -6.42
CA ALA A 443 -12.64 -4.43 -6.74
C ALA A 443 -11.42 -5.35 -6.93
N ASN A 444 -11.65 -6.66 -6.79
CA ASN A 444 -10.59 -7.67 -6.83
C ASN A 444 -9.78 -7.58 -8.13
N GLY A 445 -8.45 -7.63 -8.01
CA GLY A 445 -7.54 -7.67 -9.16
C GLY A 445 -7.67 -6.47 -10.10
N ASN A 446 -8.04 -5.29 -9.57
CA ASN A 446 -8.24 -4.06 -10.33
C ASN A 446 -9.30 -4.18 -11.45
N THR A 447 -10.40 -4.91 -11.22
CA THR A 447 -11.50 -4.99 -12.20
C THR A 447 -12.37 -3.73 -12.27
N HIS A 448 -12.17 -2.77 -11.38
CA HIS A 448 -12.88 -1.49 -11.32
C HIS A 448 -12.20 -0.42 -12.18
N SER A 449 -12.95 0.61 -12.56
CA SER A 449 -12.47 1.78 -13.29
C SER A 449 -12.16 2.94 -12.36
N ARG A 450 -10.88 3.36 -12.35
CA ARG A 450 -10.41 4.55 -11.64
C ARG A 450 -9.42 5.32 -12.51
N GLY A 451 -9.61 6.63 -12.62
CA GLY A 451 -8.73 7.51 -13.38
C GLY A 451 -8.89 7.43 -14.89
N LEU A 452 -9.94 6.77 -15.40
CA LEU A 452 -10.29 6.85 -16.82
C LEU A 452 -10.95 8.19 -17.07
N ALA A 453 -10.26 9.09 -17.76
CA ALA A 453 -10.80 10.37 -18.17
C ALA A 453 -11.47 10.22 -19.55
N SER A 454 -12.78 10.46 -19.61
CA SER A 454 -13.57 10.40 -20.83
C SER A 454 -14.10 11.79 -21.20
N LEU A 455 -13.96 12.15 -22.47
CA LEU A 455 -14.52 13.36 -23.03
C LEU A 455 -16.04 13.25 -23.02
N THR A 456 -16.72 14.25 -22.45
CA THR A 456 -18.19 14.27 -22.46
C THR A 456 -18.71 15.28 -23.47
N SER A 457 -18.66 16.57 -23.16
CA SER A 457 -19.17 17.62 -24.04
C SER A 457 -18.58 18.99 -23.73
N GLY A 458 -18.46 19.84 -24.75
CA GLY A 458 -18.02 21.22 -24.63
C GLY A 458 -16.52 21.48 -24.76
N ILE A 459 -16.19 22.78 -24.76
CA ILE A 459 -14.82 23.29 -24.85
C ILE A 459 -14.49 24.02 -23.56
N ALA A 460 -13.85 23.33 -22.62
CA ALA A 460 -13.44 23.91 -21.35
C ALA A 460 -12.22 23.17 -20.75
N ASN A 461 -11.66 23.74 -19.70
CA ASN A 461 -10.61 23.09 -18.92
C ASN A 461 -11.23 22.27 -17.80
N SER A 462 -10.61 21.14 -17.47
CA SER A 462 -10.88 20.36 -16.27
C SER A 462 -9.62 20.29 -15.40
N ASN A 463 -9.80 20.47 -14.09
CA ASN A 463 -8.79 20.18 -13.10
C ASN A 463 -9.10 18.81 -12.51
N ILE A 464 -8.14 17.90 -12.55
CA ILE A 464 -8.32 16.52 -12.10
C ILE A 464 -7.38 16.31 -10.92
N SER A 465 -7.87 15.75 -9.83
CA SER A 465 -7.08 15.44 -8.64
C SER A 465 -6.96 13.94 -8.44
N SER A 466 -5.74 13.47 -8.16
CA SER A 466 -5.49 12.14 -7.60
C SER A 466 -5.18 12.32 -6.12
N LYS A 467 -5.89 11.59 -5.25
CA LYS A 467 -5.74 11.66 -3.79
C LYS A 467 -5.53 10.28 -3.19
N VAL A 468 -4.55 10.16 -2.28
CA VAL A 468 -4.24 8.92 -1.57
C VAL A 468 -3.83 9.27 -0.14
N HIS A 469 -4.26 8.46 0.83
CA HIS A 469 -3.76 8.60 2.21
C HIS A 469 -2.31 8.11 2.30
N SER A 470 -1.45 8.86 2.99
CA SER A 470 0.00 8.59 2.97
C SER A 470 0.40 7.31 3.71
N GLY A 471 -0.43 6.84 4.64
CA GLY A 471 -0.29 5.57 5.37
C GLY A 471 -0.89 4.32 4.70
N ASN A 472 -0.99 3.23 5.46
CA ASN A 472 -1.55 1.93 5.02
C ASN A 472 -2.98 2.03 4.47
N LEU A 473 -3.76 3.02 4.93
CA LEU A 473 -5.12 3.30 4.45
C LEU A 473 -5.14 3.59 2.95
N GLY A 474 -4.09 4.20 2.40
CA GLY A 474 -4.00 4.52 0.97
C GLY A 474 -3.93 3.27 0.09
N LEU A 475 -3.36 2.18 0.61
CA LEU A 475 -3.27 0.91 -0.12
C LEU A 475 -4.48 0.02 0.03
N THR A 476 -5.22 0.16 1.13
CA THR A 476 -6.47 -0.59 1.40
C THR A 476 -7.73 0.20 0.96
N GLY A 477 -7.54 1.48 0.63
CA GLY A 477 -8.61 2.45 0.39
C GLY A 477 -9.51 2.70 1.59
N THR A 478 -9.11 2.28 2.81
CA THR A 478 -9.93 2.29 4.03
C THR A 478 -10.45 3.69 4.37
N ASP A 479 -11.67 3.76 4.90
CA ASP A 479 -12.27 5.00 5.41
C ASP A 479 -11.38 5.65 6.49
N PRO A 480 -11.60 6.94 6.82
CA PRO A 480 -10.89 7.57 7.92
C PRO A 480 -11.13 6.81 9.24
N ILE A 481 -10.08 6.27 9.83
CA ILE A 481 -10.10 5.55 11.12
C ILE A 481 -9.54 6.38 12.28
N ASP A 482 -9.13 7.62 12.01
CA ASP A 482 -8.66 8.55 13.02
C ASP A 482 -8.96 10.02 12.61
N PRO A 483 -8.89 10.98 13.55
CA PRO A 483 -9.18 12.39 13.28
C PRO A 483 -8.18 13.11 12.35
N ASN A 484 -6.97 12.59 12.14
CA ASN A 484 -5.88 13.21 11.39
C ASN A 484 -5.82 12.75 9.92
N TYR A 485 -6.70 11.85 9.48
CA TYR A 485 -6.78 11.36 8.09
C TYR A 485 -6.62 12.44 7.01
N LEU A 486 -7.30 13.59 7.16
CA LEU A 486 -7.23 14.67 6.15
C LEU A 486 -5.88 15.38 6.10
N SER A 487 -5.14 15.43 7.21
CA SER A 487 -3.78 16.00 7.22
C SER A 487 -2.74 15.07 6.61
N GLU A 488 -3.06 13.79 6.47
CA GLU A 488 -2.20 12.75 5.90
C GLU A 488 -2.59 12.42 4.45
N LEU A 489 -3.42 13.25 3.81
CA LEU A 489 -3.84 13.05 2.43
C LEU A 489 -2.86 13.70 1.44
N GLU A 490 -2.20 12.89 0.62
CA GLU A 490 -1.43 13.38 -0.52
C GLU A 490 -2.36 13.67 -1.70
N THR A 491 -2.08 14.78 -2.40
CA THR A 491 -2.88 15.22 -3.55
C THR A 491 -1.99 15.69 -4.69
N TYR A 492 -2.26 15.20 -5.90
CA TYR A 492 -1.64 15.69 -7.13
C TYR A 492 -2.70 16.21 -8.10
N MET A 493 -2.42 17.35 -8.75
CA MET A 493 -3.32 17.98 -9.72
C MET A 493 -2.83 17.75 -11.14
N LEU A 494 -3.69 17.18 -11.97
CA LEU A 494 -3.58 17.15 -13.42
C LEU A 494 -4.50 18.19 -14.05
N TYR A 495 -4.08 18.70 -15.21
CA TYR A 495 -4.85 19.69 -15.95
C TYR A 495 -5.11 19.20 -17.36
N ALA A 496 -6.39 19.17 -17.74
CA ALA A 496 -6.83 18.76 -19.06
C ALA A 496 -7.67 19.86 -19.73
N LYS A 497 -7.76 19.80 -21.06
CA LYS A 497 -8.64 20.65 -21.86
C LYS A 497 -9.44 19.77 -22.82
N ALA A 498 -10.76 19.85 -22.73
CA ALA A 498 -11.67 19.24 -23.68
C ALA A 498 -11.84 20.12 -24.93
N ILE A 499 -11.96 19.48 -26.08
CA ILE A 499 -12.35 20.12 -27.34
C ILE A 499 -13.47 19.29 -27.96
N ASP A 500 -14.68 19.42 -27.43
CA ASP A 500 -15.88 18.85 -28.02
C ASP A 500 -16.85 19.95 -28.47
N LEU A 501 -17.42 19.82 -29.67
CA LEU A 501 -18.29 20.86 -30.27
C LEU A 501 -19.74 20.78 -29.80
N SER A 502 -20.13 19.72 -29.08
CA SER A 502 -21.45 19.62 -28.47
C SER A 502 -21.56 20.55 -27.26
N ALA A 503 -22.77 21.00 -26.98
CA ALA A 503 -23.02 21.91 -25.84
C ALA A 503 -23.23 21.07 -24.57
N PRO A 504 -22.46 21.31 -23.49
CA PRO A 504 -22.72 20.67 -22.21
C PRO A 504 -24.02 21.20 -21.59
N PRO A 505 -24.64 20.47 -20.65
CA PRO A 505 -25.75 21.00 -19.87
C PRO A 505 -25.37 22.32 -19.16
N THR A 506 -26.29 23.27 -19.12
CA THR A 506 -26.09 24.50 -18.34
C THR A 506 -26.25 24.18 -16.86
N MET A 507 -25.23 24.49 -16.07
CA MET A 507 -25.25 24.26 -14.63
C MET A 507 -25.75 25.49 -13.87
N SER A 508 -26.58 25.26 -12.85
CA SER A 508 -27.05 26.28 -11.92
C SER A 508 -25.98 26.63 -10.87
N THR A 509 -26.28 27.58 -9.99
CA THR A 509 -25.44 27.89 -8.81
C THR A 509 -25.80 27.08 -7.57
N VAL A 510 -26.81 26.22 -7.64
CA VAL A 510 -27.30 25.42 -6.51
C VAL A 510 -26.41 24.19 -6.33
N ARG A 511 -25.72 24.15 -5.18
CA ARG A 511 -24.75 23.10 -4.84
C ARG A 511 -25.23 22.28 -3.65
N ILE A 512 -25.17 20.97 -3.75
CA ILE A 512 -25.44 20.06 -2.64
C ILE A 512 -24.16 19.27 -2.38
N SER A 513 -23.68 19.26 -1.15
CA SER A 513 -22.47 18.52 -0.80
C SER A 513 -22.56 17.97 0.61
N GLY A 514 -21.71 17.02 0.96
CA GLY A 514 -21.64 16.47 2.31
C GLY A 514 -20.66 15.31 2.42
N SER A 515 -20.43 14.85 3.65
CA SER A 515 -19.68 13.61 3.87
C SER A 515 -20.57 12.38 3.63
N ILE A 516 -19.93 11.26 3.29
CA ILE A 516 -20.53 9.93 3.37
C ILE A 516 -19.69 9.13 4.35
N THR A 517 -20.28 8.70 5.46
CA THR A 517 -19.62 7.91 6.51
C THR A 517 -20.43 6.65 6.81
N SER A 518 -19.81 5.68 7.48
CA SER A 518 -20.49 4.50 7.99
C SER A 518 -20.46 4.50 9.52
N SER A 519 -21.60 4.25 10.18
CA SER A 519 -21.64 3.95 11.61
C SER A 519 -21.52 2.45 11.91
N VAL A 520 -21.31 1.64 10.88
CA VAL A 520 -21.25 0.18 10.97
C VAL A 520 -19.80 -0.23 10.73
N GLY A 521 -19.18 -0.87 11.73
CA GLY A 521 -17.82 -1.40 11.59
C GLY A 521 -17.73 -2.36 10.42
N GLY A 522 -16.59 -2.40 9.71
CA GLY A 522 -16.45 -3.23 8.51
C GLY A 522 -17.48 -2.91 7.41
N VAL A 523 -17.86 -1.64 7.26
CA VAL A 523 -18.59 -1.14 6.09
C VAL A 523 -17.88 0.13 5.66
N LYS A 524 -17.48 0.17 4.40
CA LYS A 524 -16.57 1.14 3.85
C LYS A 524 -17.36 2.16 3.04
N ALA A 525 -17.70 3.28 3.69
CA ALA A 525 -18.45 4.36 3.09
C ALA A 525 -17.73 5.02 1.90
N SER A 526 -16.42 4.85 1.75
CA SER A 526 -15.69 5.30 0.58
C SER A 526 -16.03 4.47 -0.67
N ASP A 527 -16.40 3.19 -0.54
CA ASP A 527 -16.77 2.31 -1.67
C ASP A 527 -18.24 2.41 -2.09
N VAL A 528 -19.02 3.21 -1.37
CA VAL A 528 -20.35 3.62 -1.79
C VAL A 528 -20.30 4.34 -3.15
N GLU A 529 -21.23 3.93 -4.03
CA GLU A 529 -21.43 4.52 -5.34
C GLU A 529 -22.51 5.61 -5.30
N ILE A 530 -22.41 6.57 -6.22
CA ILE A 530 -23.38 7.64 -6.35
C ILE A 530 -23.85 7.78 -7.80
N SER A 531 -25.10 8.17 -7.97
CA SER A 531 -25.63 8.59 -9.26
C SER A 531 -26.69 9.66 -9.08
N ALA A 532 -26.89 10.49 -10.10
CA ALA A 532 -27.86 11.57 -10.04
C ALA A 532 -28.63 11.76 -11.34
N SER A 533 -29.79 12.42 -11.22
CA SER A 533 -30.59 12.88 -12.36
C SER A 533 -30.95 14.34 -12.16
N GLY A 534 -30.69 15.19 -13.17
CA GLY A 534 -30.85 16.64 -13.08
C GLY A 534 -29.74 17.33 -12.28
N ALA A 535 -28.59 16.67 -12.11
CA ALA A 535 -27.42 17.19 -11.44
C ALA A 535 -26.17 16.48 -11.95
N ALA A 536 -25.06 17.20 -12.05
CA ALA A 536 -23.72 16.62 -12.19
C ALA A 536 -23.17 16.38 -10.79
N CYS A 537 -22.81 15.14 -10.49
CA CYS A 537 -22.36 14.75 -9.16
C CYS A 537 -21.09 13.92 -9.26
N ASP A 538 -20.13 14.25 -8.42
CA ASP A 538 -18.93 13.45 -8.22
C ASP A 538 -18.76 13.13 -6.73
N ARG A 539 -18.07 12.03 -6.47
CA ARG A 539 -17.56 11.75 -5.13
C ARG A 539 -16.56 12.84 -4.76
N THR A 540 -16.30 12.95 -3.48
CA THR A 540 -15.08 13.57 -2.98
C THR A 540 -14.34 12.52 -2.15
N ASN A 541 -13.15 12.84 -1.66
CA ASN A 541 -12.34 11.89 -0.89
C ASN A 541 -13.11 11.18 0.26
N THR A 542 -14.01 11.88 0.95
CA THR A 542 -14.81 11.33 2.06
C THR A 542 -16.30 11.64 1.92
N GLY A 543 -16.77 12.00 0.71
CA GLY A 543 -18.07 12.62 0.55
C GLY A 543 -18.55 12.69 -0.88
N TYR A 544 -19.36 13.70 -1.17
CA TYR A 544 -19.88 13.96 -2.51
C TYR A 544 -20.15 15.44 -2.71
N GLU A 545 -20.25 15.81 -3.97
CA GLU A 545 -20.65 17.13 -4.40
C GLU A 545 -21.50 17.02 -5.66
N CYS A 546 -22.58 17.79 -5.69
CA CYS A 546 -23.54 17.85 -6.77
C CYS A 546 -23.81 19.31 -7.13
N LEU A 547 -23.78 19.61 -8.43
CA LEU A 547 -24.23 20.87 -8.98
C LEU A 547 -25.50 20.60 -9.80
N LEU A 548 -26.59 21.33 -9.53
CA LEU A 548 -27.84 21.09 -10.27
C LEU A 548 -27.78 21.65 -11.68
N GLU A 549 -28.43 20.96 -12.62
CA GLU A 549 -28.68 21.48 -13.96
C GLU A 549 -29.73 22.62 -13.91
N GLU A 550 -29.55 23.63 -14.74
CA GLU A 550 -30.50 24.74 -14.84
C GLU A 550 -31.88 24.25 -15.30
N GLY A 551 -32.91 24.52 -14.51
CA GLY A 551 -34.29 24.11 -14.82
C GLY A 551 -34.59 22.64 -14.55
N ALA A 552 -33.72 21.91 -13.86
CA ALA A 552 -33.99 20.54 -13.43
C ALA A 552 -35.29 20.43 -12.63
N VAL A 553 -36.16 19.49 -13.02
CA VAL A 553 -37.42 19.21 -12.32
C VAL A 553 -37.27 17.92 -11.53
N ASN A 554 -37.50 18.00 -10.22
CA ASN A 554 -37.37 16.86 -9.29
C ASN A 554 -35.97 16.20 -9.30
N PRO A 555 -34.85 16.95 -9.15
CA PRO A 555 -33.52 16.37 -9.18
C PRO A 555 -33.32 15.33 -8.08
N ARG A 556 -32.59 14.25 -8.39
CA ARG A 556 -32.41 13.08 -7.51
C ARG A 556 -30.96 12.70 -7.36
N PHE A 557 -30.66 12.13 -6.20
CA PHE A 557 -29.35 11.59 -5.85
C PHE A 557 -29.55 10.21 -5.25
N THR A 558 -28.86 9.21 -5.78
CA THR A 558 -28.91 7.82 -5.31
C THR A 558 -27.55 7.45 -4.75
N VAL A 559 -27.57 6.81 -3.58
CA VAL A 559 -26.43 6.23 -2.89
C VAL A 559 -26.62 4.71 -2.91
N SER A 560 -25.62 3.96 -3.35
CA SER A 560 -25.68 2.50 -3.52
C SER A 560 -24.36 1.82 -3.14
N ASN A 561 -24.30 0.49 -3.28
CA ASN A 561 -23.10 -0.31 -3.01
C ASN A 561 -22.63 -0.23 -1.55
N TYR A 562 -23.56 -0.48 -0.62
CA TYR A 562 -23.26 -0.69 0.80
C TYR A 562 -23.94 -1.96 1.29
N TYR A 563 -23.20 -2.81 1.99
CA TYR A 563 -23.79 -3.99 2.61
C TYR A 563 -22.92 -4.56 3.74
N LYS A 564 -23.55 -5.38 4.59
CA LYS A 564 -22.84 -6.24 5.54
C LYS A 564 -23.68 -7.50 5.74
N ASN A 565 -23.02 -8.65 5.76
CA ASN A 565 -23.70 -9.94 5.80
C ASN A 565 -24.66 -10.06 7.00
N ASN A 566 -25.91 -10.47 6.76
CA ASN A 566 -26.98 -10.56 7.76
C ASN A 566 -27.35 -9.23 8.45
N LYS A 567 -27.06 -8.09 7.82
CA LYS A 567 -27.40 -6.76 8.33
C LYS A 567 -28.26 -6.01 7.33
N THR A 568 -29.26 -5.28 7.84
CA THR A 568 -30.02 -4.34 7.01
C THR A 568 -29.37 -2.98 7.14
N LEU A 569 -28.76 -2.49 6.06
CA LEU A 569 -28.08 -1.19 6.05
C LEU A 569 -28.89 -0.16 5.28
N LEU A 570 -28.85 1.10 5.71
CA LEU A 570 -29.56 2.23 5.11
C LEU A 570 -28.63 3.42 5.00
N ALA A 571 -28.60 4.10 3.85
CA ALA A 571 -28.02 5.44 3.79
C ALA A 571 -29.03 6.46 4.33
N CYS A 572 -28.62 7.23 5.33
CA CYS A 572 -29.48 8.16 6.07
C CYS A 572 -28.98 9.60 6.00
N SER A 573 -29.89 10.55 5.82
CA SER A 573 -29.60 11.99 5.92
C SER A 573 -30.63 12.68 6.80
N SER A 574 -30.19 13.61 7.65
CA SER A 574 -31.08 14.47 8.44
C SER A 574 -31.61 15.67 7.67
N VAL A 575 -31.07 15.91 6.46
CA VAL A 575 -31.35 17.09 5.63
C VAL A 575 -32.12 16.71 4.37
N LEU A 576 -31.69 15.65 3.68
CA LEU A 576 -32.34 15.20 2.46
C LEU A 576 -33.51 14.27 2.76
N THR A 577 -34.60 14.45 2.04
CA THR A 577 -35.78 13.58 2.17
C THR A 577 -35.63 12.35 1.28
N THR A 578 -35.85 11.17 1.85
CA THR A 578 -35.85 9.92 1.11
C THR A 578 -37.05 9.86 0.16
N HIS A 579 -36.80 9.39 -1.06
CA HIS A 579 -37.83 9.12 -2.07
C HIS A 579 -38.02 7.63 -2.36
N GLY A 580 -37.03 6.81 -2.03
CA GLY A 580 -37.10 5.37 -2.17
C GLY A 580 -35.85 4.75 -1.58
N GLN A 581 -35.98 3.49 -1.21
CA GLN A 581 -34.89 2.67 -0.73
C GLN A 581 -35.19 1.21 -1.06
N GLU A 582 -34.15 0.41 -1.26
CA GLU A 582 -34.24 -1.03 -1.44
C GLU A 582 -33.13 -1.69 -0.61
N HIS A 583 -33.48 -2.81 0.04
CA HIS A 583 -32.55 -3.67 0.76
C HIS A 583 -32.87 -5.11 0.41
N SER A 584 -32.20 -5.64 -0.61
CA SER A 584 -32.49 -7.00 -1.06
C SER A 584 -31.62 -8.05 -0.39
N GLY A 585 -30.97 -7.72 0.73
CA GLY A 585 -30.07 -8.61 1.48
C GLY A 585 -28.60 -8.37 1.16
N ASP A 586 -27.86 -9.46 0.95
CA ASP A 586 -26.38 -9.44 0.85
C ASP A 586 -25.87 -9.14 -0.58
N ASP A 587 -26.73 -8.69 -1.51
CA ASP A 587 -26.31 -8.23 -2.84
C ASP A 587 -26.07 -6.70 -2.81
N PRO A 588 -24.80 -6.23 -2.86
CA PRO A 588 -24.47 -4.81 -2.72
C PRO A 588 -25.07 -3.95 -3.82
N ALA A 589 -25.22 -4.49 -5.03
CA ALA A 589 -25.71 -3.77 -6.20
C ALA A 589 -27.23 -3.46 -6.10
N LEU A 590 -27.93 -4.13 -5.20
CA LEU A 590 -29.36 -3.97 -4.99
C LEU A 590 -29.70 -3.15 -3.74
N ASN A 591 -28.69 -2.78 -2.95
CA ASN A 591 -28.85 -1.93 -1.76
C ASN A 591 -28.65 -0.46 -2.14
N TRP A 592 -29.71 0.33 -2.04
CA TRP A 592 -29.66 1.75 -2.38
C TRP A 592 -30.66 2.61 -1.60
N THR A 593 -30.31 3.87 -1.39
CA THR A 593 -31.23 4.94 -0.95
C THR A 593 -31.22 6.06 -1.97
N ARG A 594 -32.41 6.53 -2.38
CA ARG A 594 -32.58 7.69 -3.25
C ARG A 594 -33.16 8.86 -2.47
N PHE A 595 -32.52 10.01 -2.61
CA PHE A 595 -32.88 11.28 -2.00
C PHE A 595 -33.45 12.27 -3.01
N ASN A 596 -34.32 13.16 -2.54
CA ASN A 596 -34.68 14.38 -3.25
C ASN A 596 -33.59 15.44 -3.06
N LEU A 597 -33.10 16.05 -4.13
CA LEU A 597 -32.22 17.21 -4.05
C LEU A 597 -33.04 18.51 -3.98
N PRO A 598 -32.70 19.47 -3.09
CA PRO A 598 -33.32 20.80 -3.07
C PRO A 598 -33.04 21.55 -4.37
N ASP A 599 -34.08 22.07 -5.03
CA ASP A 599 -34.00 22.69 -6.37
C ASP A 599 -33.59 24.17 -6.39
N SER A 600 -33.46 24.79 -5.22
CA SER A 600 -33.33 26.25 -5.09
C SER A 600 -32.35 26.71 -4.02
N THR A 601 -31.79 25.80 -3.22
CA THR A 601 -30.94 26.15 -2.07
C THR A 601 -29.68 25.31 -2.01
N THR A 602 -28.53 25.96 -1.97
CA THR A 602 -27.25 25.31 -1.67
C THR A 602 -27.30 24.71 -0.26
N THR A 603 -26.96 23.44 -0.15
CA THR A 603 -27.25 22.63 1.05
C THR A 603 -26.06 21.75 1.41
N LEU A 604 -25.69 21.74 2.69
CA LEU A 604 -24.78 20.75 3.26
C LEU A 604 -25.61 19.60 3.83
N ALA A 605 -25.43 18.39 3.30
CA ALA A 605 -26.21 17.21 3.63
C ALA A 605 -25.30 15.99 3.79
N ASN A 606 -24.93 15.69 5.03
CA ASN A 606 -24.18 14.48 5.35
C ASN A 606 -25.06 13.24 5.21
N ILE A 607 -24.41 12.13 4.86
CA ILE A 607 -25.00 10.82 4.69
C ILE A 607 -24.26 9.84 5.57
N VAL A 608 -25.00 9.05 6.35
CA VAL A 608 -24.45 8.03 7.24
C VAL A 608 -25.08 6.70 6.89
N ILE A 609 -24.26 5.69 6.60
CA ILE A 609 -24.72 4.30 6.49
C ILE A 609 -24.98 3.76 7.89
N ARG A 610 -26.21 3.32 8.15
CA ARG A 610 -26.71 2.86 9.46
C ARG A 610 -27.33 1.48 9.38
N GLU A 611 -27.32 0.76 10.50
CA GLU A 611 -28.08 -0.47 10.66
C GLU A 611 -29.55 -0.18 11.01
N ASP A 612 -30.47 -0.92 10.39
CA ASP A 612 -31.93 -0.99 10.60
C ASP A 612 -32.77 0.27 10.34
N SER A 613 -32.32 1.47 10.73
CA SER A 613 -33.12 2.70 10.60
C SER A 613 -32.32 3.99 10.56
N CYS A 614 -32.89 4.96 9.84
CA CYS A 614 -32.64 6.38 10.05
C CYS A 614 -33.44 6.84 11.28
#